data_AF-A0A397FNC9-F1
#
_entry.id   AF-A0A397FNC9-F1
#
_cell.length_a   1.000
_cell.length_b   1.000
_cell.length_c   1.000
_cell.angle_alpha   90.00
_cell.angle_beta   90.00
_cell.angle_gamma   90.00
#
_symmetry.space_group_name_H-M   'P 1'
#
loop_
_entity.id
_entity.type
_entity.pdbx_description
1 polymer ?
#
loop_
_entity_poly.entity_id
_entity_poly.type
_entity_poly.pdbx_seq_one_letter_code
_entity_poly.pdbx_strand_id
1 'polypeptide(L)'
;RGGSDTSGALFAAALQALRYEIWTDVHGMYTSDPRYVPHARLLRKLDYREAQELAAMGAKVLTHYATLDHIPGGVEGTSFALLLIALERLGSVAVVSSCATVSIVGRHLRTSLGELGHLFELLEGTEVLLLSESAEDLNLSFVVRDSDADGLVQRMHAALFPPPENAFSSPMRRSISRDDLLGSSWAELRAPSTPMTNLLL
;
A
#
# COMPACT_ATOMS: atom_id res chain seq x y z
N ARG A 1 3.79 16.49 7.32
CA ARG A 1 4.16 15.84 8.60
C ARG A 1 4.95 14.57 8.23
N GLY A 2 6.12 14.31 8.83
CA GLY A 2 7.06 13.26 8.40
C GLY A 2 8.53 13.70 8.33
N GLY A 3 8.84 14.94 8.73
CA GLY A 3 10.19 15.51 8.59
C GLY A 3 11.27 14.86 9.48
N SER A 4 10.89 14.18 10.57
CA SER A 4 11.84 13.48 11.45
C SER A 4 12.58 12.37 10.71
N ASP A 5 11.86 11.60 9.88
CA ASP A 5 12.43 10.47 9.16
C ASP A 5 13.38 10.97 8.08
N THR A 6 13.00 12.05 7.39
CA THR A 6 13.84 12.74 6.41
C THR A 6 15.09 13.33 7.06
N SER A 7 14.96 14.02 8.20
CA SER A 7 16.09 14.59 8.92
C SER A 7 17.04 13.50 9.42
N GLY A 8 16.52 12.41 10.01
CA GLY A 8 17.33 11.30 10.48
C GLY A 8 18.08 10.60 9.34
N ALA A 9 17.43 10.38 8.20
CA ALA A 9 18.08 9.84 7.00
C ALA A 9 19.20 10.77 6.49
N LEU A 10 18.97 12.10 6.48
CA LEU A 10 19.97 13.09 6.08
C LEU A 10 21.19 13.07 7.01
N PHE A 11 20.97 13.01 8.33
CA PHE A 11 22.06 12.91 9.30
C PHE A 11 22.83 11.59 9.16
N ALA A 12 22.14 10.47 8.99
CA ALA A 12 22.78 9.18 8.76
C ALA A 12 23.67 9.21 7.51
N ALA A 13 23.19 9.80 6.42
CA ALA A 13 23.97 9.99 5.19
C ALA A 13 25.18 10.91 5.41
N ALA A 14 24.99 12.05 6.07
CA ALA A 14 26.07 13.01 6.35
C ALA A 14 27.17 12.43 7.24
N LEU A 15 26.81 11.56 8.18
CA LEU A 15 27.73 10.86 9.07
C LEU A 15 28.30 9.57 8.47
N GLN A 16 27.93 9.22 7.23
CA GLN A 16 28.28 7.95 6.59
C GLN A 16 27.95 6.74 7.49
N ALA A 17 26.82 6.80 8.19
CA ALA A 17 26.39 5.76 9.10
C ALA A 17 26.19 4.44 8.35
N LEU A 18 26.61 3.34 8.95
CA LEU A 18 26.42 1.99 8.39
C LEU A 18 24.93 1.60 8.32
N ARG A 19 24.11 2.16 9.21
CA ARG A 19 22.68 1.85 9.34
C ARG A 19 21.92 3.05 9.91
N TYR A 20 20.69 3.22 9.45
CA TYR A 20 19.69 4.10 10.04
C TYR A 20 18.50 3.27 10.50
N GLU A 21 18.10 3.44 11.76
CA GLU A 21 17.00 2.68 12.37
C GLU A 21 15.87 3.65 12.76
N ILE A 22 14.67 3.41 12.25
CA ILE A 22 13.46 4.16 12.59
C ILE A 22 12.71 3.38 13.67
N TRP A 23 12.49 4.00 14.82
CA TRP A 23 11.76 3.43 15.94
C TRP A 23 10.35 4.03 15.95
N THR A 24 9.34 3.17 15.78
CA THR A 24 7.93 3.57 15.71
C THR A 24 7.06 2.61 16.53
N ASP A 25 5.79 2.97 16.73
CA ASP A 25 4.78 2.23 17.49
C ASP A 25 4.22 1.01 16.74
N VAL A 26 4.61 0.84 15.48
CA VAL A 26 4.28 -0.29 14.62
C VAL A 26 5.56 -1.08 14.30
N HIS A 27 5.49 -2.41 14.28
CA HIS A 27 6.65 -3.28 14.04
C HIS A 27 7.07 -3.33 12.57
N GLY A 28 7.31 -2.17 11.93
CA GLY A 28 7.76 -2.06 10.54
C GLY A 28 6.62 -1.92 9.52
N MET A 29 6.93 -2.25 8.27
CA MET A 29 5.97 -2.19 7.15
C MET A 29 5.27 -3.54 6.95
N TYR A 30 4.01 -3.51 6.56
CA TYR A 30 3.20 -4.71 6.34
C TYR A 30 2.74 -4.80 4.89
N THR A 31 2.36 -6.00 4.44
CA THR A 31 1.79 -6.25 3.11
C THR A 31 0.49 -5.46 2.83
N SER A 32 -0.18 -4.98 3.87
CA SER A 32 -1.34 -4.09 3.82
C SER A 32 -1.51 -3.44 5.21
N ASP A 33 -2.40 -2.45 5.35
CA ASP A 33 -2.67 -1.83 6.65
C ASP A 33 -3.28 -2.86 7.62
N PRO A 34 -2.58 -3.18 8.72
CA PRO A 34 -3.00 -4.23 9.63
C PRO A 34 -4.27 -3.90 10.44
N ARG A 35 -4.75 -2.65 10.39
CA ARG A 35 -6.03 -2.23 10.99
C ARG A 35 -7.23 -2.73 10.18
N TYR A 36 -7.06 -2.85 8.86
CA TYR A 36 -8.09 -3.28 7.92
C TYR A 36 -7.90 -4.73 7.47
N VAL A 37 -6.67 -5.23 7.49
CA VAL A 37 -6.30 -6.59 7.08
C VAL A 37 -5.54 -7.30 8.22
N PRO A 38 -6.23 -8.05 9.10
CA PRO A 38 -5.61 -8.69 10.27
C PRO A 38 -4.49 -9.68 9.94
N HIS A 39 -4.56 -10.31 8.77
CA HIS A 39 -3.57 -11.28 8.28
C HIS A 39 -2.42 -10.63 7.49
N ALA A 40 -2.32 -9.29 7.50
CA ALA A 40 -1.20 -8.60 6.90
C ALA A 40 0.12 -9.08 7.52
N ARG A 41 1.11 -9.38 6.68
CA ARG A 41 2.40 -9.94 7.10
C ARG A 41 3.47 -8.86 7.11
N LEU A 42 4.40 -8.95 8.06
CA LEU A 42 5.55 -8.07 8.16
C LEU A 42 6.46 -8.21 6.93
N LEU A 43 6.84 -7.11 6.29
CA LEU A 43 7.88 -7.07 5.26
C LEU A 43 9.25 -7.03 5.94
N ARG A 44 10.02 -8.11 5.84
CA ARG A 44 11.36 -8.22 6.46
C ARG A 44 12.43 -7.49 5.67
N LYS A 45 12.28 -7.44 4.35
CA LYS A 45 13.19 -6.81 3.41
C LYS A 45 12.38 -6.13 2.33
N LEU A 46 12.82 -4.94 1.94
CA LEU A 46 12.15 -4.11 0.95
C LEU A 46 13.20 -3.21 0.31
N ASP A 47 13.17 -3.07 -1.01
CA ASP A 47 14.04 -2.11 -1.67
C ASP A 47 13.52 -0.68 -1.46
N TYR A 48 14.43 0.28 -1.45
CA TYR A 48 14.11 1.69 -1.21
C TYR A 48 12.97 2.21 -2.09
N ARG A 49 12.97 1.84 -3.39
CA ARG A 49 11.92 2.28 -4.32
C ARG A 49 10.55 1.70 -3.97
N GLU A 50 10.47 0.44 -3.59
CA GLU A 50 9.22 -0.19 -3.17
C GLU A 50 8.72 0.41 -1.85
N ALA A 51 9.63 0.69 -0.91
CA ALA A 51 9.32 1.38 0.34
C ALA A 51 8.79 2.79 0.11
N GLN A 52 9.38 3.51 -0.84
CA GLN A 52 8.93 4.85 -1.23
C GLN A 52 7.54 4.80 -1.87
N GLU A 53 7.26 3.82 -2.74
CA GLU A 53 5.94 3.66 -3.36
C GLU A 53 4.86 3.25 -2.34
N LEU A 54 5.17 2.35 -1.39
CA LEU A 54 4.27 2.02 -0.29
C LEU A 54 4.00 3.24 0.62
N ALA A 55 5.03 4.06 0.89
CA ALA A 55 4.87 5.34 1.58
C ALA A 55 3.98 6.31 0.79
N ALA A 56 4.17 6.38 -0.52
CA ALA A 56 3.39 7.22 -1.42
C ALA A 56 1.90 6.91 -1.42
N MET A 57 1.53 5.64 -1.48
CA MET A 57 0.14 5.21 -1.70
C MET A 57 -0.71 5.12 -0.42
N GLY A 58 -0.13 5.32 0.77
CA GLY A 58 -0.90 5.15 2.01
C GLY A 58 -0.09 5.09 3.30
N ALA A 59 1.21 4.84 3.25
CA ALA A 59 2.13 5.24 4.34
C ALA A 59 2.53 6.73 4.19
N LYS A 60 1.52 7.57 3.98
CA LYS A 60 1.55 9.04 4.08
C LYS A 60 2.83 9.69 3.52
N VAL A 61 2.98 9.79 2.18
CA VAL A 61 3.53 10.93 1.40
C VAL A 61 3.72 10.58 -0.10
N LEU A 62 2.81 11.08 -0.97
CA LEU A 62 2.90 11.42 -2.42
C LEU A 62 3.61 10.47 -3.41
N THR A 63 2.98 10.07 -4.55
CA THR A 63 3.40 10.41 -5.95
C THR A 63 2.45 9.92 -7.09
N HIS A 64 2.49 10.67 -8.21
CA HIS A 64 2.20 10.36 -9.64
C HIS A 64 0.77 10.25 -10.19
N TYR A 65 -0.16 11.05 -9.69
CA TYR A 65 -1.06 11.82 -10.57
C TYR A 65 -0.99 13.27 -10.08
N ALA A 66 -1.65 14.24 -10.72
CA ALA A 66 -1.81 15.56 -10.14
C ALA A 66 -2.74 15.47 -8.91
N THR A 67 -2.34 14.74 -7.87
CA THR A 67 -2.87 14.87 -6.54
C THR A 67 -2.47 16.26 -6.09
N LEU A 68 -3.46 17.16 -6.02
CA LEU A 68 -3.33 18.39 -5.26
C LEU A 68 -3.38 18.01 -3.77
N ASP A 69 -2.36 17.28 -3.31
CA ASP A 69 -2.22 16.94 -1.91
C ASP A 69 -2.05 18.28 -1.18
N HIS A 70 -3.06 18.62 -0.38
CA HIS A 70 -3.27 19.92 0.25
C HIS A 70 -3.66 21.06 -0.69
N ILE A 71 -4.84 20.96 -1.34
CA ILE A 71 -5.56 22.17 -1.74
C ILE A 71 -5.90 22.97 -0.46
N PRO A 72 -5.45 24.22 -0.31
CA PRO A 72 -5.86 25.06 0.80
C PRO A 72 -7.39 25.22 0.82
N GLY A 73 -8.02 24.81 1.93
CA GLY A 73 -9.49 24.76 2.05
C GLY A 73 -10.15 23.51 1.45
N GLY A 74 -9.37 22.53 0.96
CA GLY A 74 -9.89 21.28 0.41
C GLY A 74 -10.68 21.49 -0.89
N VAL A 75 -11.58 20.54 -1.18
CA VAL A 75 -12.50 20.60 -2.33
C VAL A 75 -13.57 21.69 -2.21
N GLU A 76 -13.69 22.33 -1.05
CA GLU A 76 -14.57 23.48 -0.82
C GLU A 76 -13.80 24.81 -0.86
N GLY A 77 -12.47 24.75 -1.01
CA GLY A 77 -11.59 25.91 -0.92
C GLY A 77 -11.55 26.73 -2.20
N THR A 78 -11.17 28.01 -2.06
CA THR A 78 -11.01 28.94 -3.19
C THR A 78 -10.03 28.42 -4.24
N SER A 79 -8.96 27.74 -3.83
CA SER A 79 -7.99 27.15 -4.75
C SER A 79 -8.60 26.07 -5.64
N PHE A 80 -9.51 25.24 -5.10
CA PHE A 80 -10.22 24.25 -5.91
C PHE A 80 -11.21 24.91 -6.87
N ALA A 81 -11.95 25.91 -6.41
CA ALA A 81 -12.90 26.64 -7.26
C ALA A 81 -12.19 27.33 -8.45
N LEU A 82 -11.04 27.97 -8.21
CA LEU A 82 -10.24 28.58 -9.28
C LEU A 82 -9.71 27.55 -10.28
N LEU A 83 -9.34 26.36 -9.81
CA LEU A 83 -8.94 25.26 -10.68
C LEU A 83 -10.09 24.81 -11.58
N LEU A 84 -11.29 24.62 -11.01
CA LEU A 84 -12.48 24.24 -11.80
C LEU A 84 -12.76 25.27 -12.89
N ILE A 85 -12.76 26.57 -12.54
CA ILE A 85 -12.94 27.66 -13.52
C ILE A 85 -11.88 27.59 -14.63
N ALA A 86 -10.62 27.32 -14.28
CA ALA A 86 -9.54 27.23 -15.26
C ALA A 86 -9.72 26.02 -16.20
N LEU A 87 -10.15 24.87 -15.68
CA LEU A 87 -10.39 23.66 -16.45
C LEU A 87 -11.66 23.75 -17.31
N GLU A 88 -12.72 24.38 -16.82
CA GLU A 88 -13.98 24.60 -17.54
C GLU A 88 -13.78 25.45 -18.81
N ARG A 89 -12.75 26.29 -18.84
CA ARG A 89 -12.35 27.02 -20.05
C ARG A 89 -11.76 26.12 -21.13
N LEU A 90 -11.29 24.92 -20.77
CA LEU A 90 -10.66 23.96 -21.66
C LEU A 90 -11.62 22.84 -22.08
N GLY A 91 -12.68 22.58 -21.30
CA GLY A 91 -13.67 21.55 -21.62
C GLY A 91 -14.71 21.34 -20.52
N SER A 92 -15.56 20.33 -20.68
CA SER A 92 -16.52 19.92 -19.65
C SER A 92 -15.80 19.27 -18.48
N VAL A 93 -16.08 19.72 -17.26
CA VAL A 93 -15.45 19.24 -16.02
C VAL A 93 -16.52 18.59 -15.15
N ALA A 94 -16.23 17.39 -14.65
CA ALA A 94 -17.03 16.70 -13.65
C ALA A 94 -16.14 16.34 -12.46
N VAL A 95 -16.67 16.55 -11.25
CA VAL A 95 -15.99 16.19 -9.99
C VAL A 95 -16.69 14.98 -9.41
N VAL A 96 -15.92 13.92 -9.17
CA VAL A 96 -16.39 12.72 -8.48
C VAL A 96 -15.76 12.68 -7.10
N SER A 97 -16.60 12.71 -6.06
CA SER A 97 -16.19 12.66 -4.66
C SER A 97 -16.42 11.27 -4.06
N SER A 98 -15.92 11.07 -2.84
CA SER A 98 -16.04 9.82 -2.07
C SER A 98 -15.41 8.63 -2.80
N CYS A 99 -14.17 8.83 -3.23
CA CYS A 99 -13.36 7.84 -3.91
C CYS A 99 -12.15 7.48 -3.06
N ALA A 100 -11.67 6.26 -3.23
CA ALA A 100 -10.43 5.79 -2.65
C ALA A 100 -9.54 5.19 -3.74
N THR A 101 -8.23 5.23 -3.52
CA THR A 101 -7.25 4.57 -4.38
C THR A 101 -6.83 3.26 -3.73
N VAL A 102 -6.95 2.16 -4.48
CA VAL A 102 -6.42 0.84 -4.12
C VAL A 102 -5.23 0.55 -5.01
N SER A 103 -4.06 0.32 -4.42
CA SER A 103 -2.80 0.15 -5.16
C SER A 103 -2.14 -1.19 -4.83
N ILE A 104 -1.70 -1.88 -5.87
CA ILE A 104 -0.78 -3.02 -5.79
C ILE A 104 0.62 -2.46 -6.01
N VAL A 105 1.52 -2.66 -5.04
CA VAL A 105 2.94 -2.28 -5.16
C VAL A 105 3.77 -3.55 -5.27
N GLY A 106 4.68 -3.58 -6.24
CA GLY A 106 5.52 -4.73 -6.52
C GLY A 106 6.56 -4.38 -7.57
N ARG A 107 7.11 -5.39 -8.25
CA ARG A 107 8.08 -5.19 -9.32
C ARG A 107 7.68 -5.97 -10.55
N HIS A 108 8.01 -5.42 -11.71
CA HIS A 108 7.76 -6.05 -13.01
C HIS A 108 6.27 -6.35 -13.21
N LEU A 109 5.39 -5.49 -12.68
CA LEU A 109 3.95 -5.67 -12.71
C LEU A 109 3.44 -5.88 -14.14
N ARG A 110 3.97 -5.17 -15.14
CA ARG A 110 3.68 -5.34 -16.57
C ARG A 110 3.89 -6.77 -17.03
N THR A 111 5.03 -7.35 -16.69
CA THR A 111 5.35 -8.73 -17.08
C THR A 111 4.55 -9.75 -16.27
N SER A 112 4.16 -9.38 -15.04
CA SER A 112 3.33 -10.20 -14.15
C SER A 112 1.82 -9.99 -14.34
N LEU A 113 1.37 -9.12 -15.27
CA LEU A 113 -0.05 -8.88 -15.52
C LEU A 113 -0.81 -10.17 -15.82
N GLY A 114 -0.18 -11.11 -16.55
CA GLY A 114 -0.77 -12.43 -16.82
C GLY A 114 -1.00 -13.26 -15.55
N GLU A 115 -0.14 -13.11 -14.55
CA GLU A 115 -0.30 -13.77 -13.24
C GLU A 115 -1.32 -13.01 -12.37
N LEU A 116 -1.38 -11.69 -12.47
CA LEU A 116 -2.33 -10.82 -11.76
C LEU A 116 -3.74 -10.85 -12.37
N GLY A 117 -3.95 -11.56 -13.48
CA GLY A 117 -5.23 -11.67 -14.19
C GLY A 117 -6.42 -11.96 -13.27
N HIS A 118 -6.25 -12.91 -12.35
CA HIS A 118 -7.28 -13.30 -11.37
C HIS A 118 -7.65 -12.18 -10.38
N LEU A 119 -6.79 -11.17 -10.17
CA LEU A 119 -7.14 -10.01 -9.34
C LEU A 119 -8.10 -9.06 -10.04
N PHE A 120 -8.08 -9.01 -11.36
CA PHE A 120 -9.05 -8.21 -12.12
C PHE A 120 -10.45 -8.82 -12.04
N GLU A 121 -10.57 -10.14 -11.86
CA GLU A 121 -11.86 -10.79 -11.58
C GLU A 121 -12.45 -10.30 -10.25
N LEU A 122 -11.61 -9.94 -9.27
CA LEU A 122 -12.07 -9.42 -7.97
C LEU A 122 -12.65 -7.99 -8.05
N LEU A 123 -12.43 -7.30 -9.18
CA LEU A 123 -13.05 -6.02 -9.50
C LEU A 123 -14.48 -6.18 -10.04
N GLU A 124 -14.93 -7.40 -10.32
CA GLU A 124 -16.31 -7.64 -10.76
C GLU A 124 -17.30 -7.07 -9.72
N GLY A 125 -18.26 -6.29 -10.19
CA GLY A 125 -19.22 -5.59 -9.34
C GLY A 125 -18.67 -4.34 -8.62
N THR A 126 -17.41 -3.97 -8.83
CA THR A 126 -16.82 -2.72 -8.33
C THR A 126 -16.73 -1.69 -9.45
N GLU A 127 -17.22 -0.48 -9.22
CA GLU A 127 -17.10 0.63 -10.17
C GLU A 127 -15.66 1.18 -10.15
N VAL A 128 -14.86 0.82 -11.16
CA VAL A 128 -13.51 1.37 -11.35
C VAL A 128 -13.60 2.68 -12.15
N LEU A 129 -13.34 3.79 -11.47
CA LEU A 129 -13.41 5.14 -12.02
C LEU A 129 -12.14 5.51 -12.79
N LEU A 130 -10.99 4.99 -12.35
CA LEU A 130 -9.70 5.18 -12.99
C LEU A 130 -8.85 3.93 -12.77
N LEU A 131 -8.10 3.55 -13.80
CA LEU A 131 -7.01 2.57 -13.70
C LEU A 131 -5.73 3.25 -14.14
N SER A 132 -4.66 3.00 -13.40
CA SER A 132 -3.38 3.64 -13.67
C SER A 132 -2.20 2.78 -13.26
N GLU A 133 -1.24 2.64 -14.15
CA GLU A 133 0.00 1.89 -13.92
C GLU A 133 1.19 2.85 -13.91
N SER A 134 2.11 2.66 -12.96
CA SER A 134 3.33 3.45 -12.90
C SER A 134 4.26 3.15 -14.07
N ALA A 135 4.83 4.20 -14.65
CA ALA A 135 5.87 4.09 -15.68
C ALA A 135 7.09 3.28 -15.19
N GLU A 136 7.39 3.30 -13.88
CA GLU A 136 8.49 2.55 -13.29
C GLU A 136 8.19 1.05 -13.07
N ASP A 137 7.01 0.56 -13.42
CA ASP A 137 6.61 -0.85 -13.23
C ASP A 137 6.48 -1.29 -11.76
N LEU A 138 6.28 -0.31 -10.88
CA LEU A 138 6.29 -0.51 -9.43
C LEU A 138 4.91 -0.51 -8.78
N ASN A 139 3.93 0.13 -9.41
CA ASN A 139 2.57 0.16 -8.88
C ASN A 139 1.51 0.04 -9.98
N LEU A 140 0.38 -0.54 -9.62
CA LEU A 140 -0.87 -0.57 -10.38
C LEU A 140 -1.99 -0.14 -9.44
N SER A 141 -2.69 0.92 -9.80
CA SER A 141 -3.65 1.62 -8.94
C SER A 141 -5.02 1.73 -9.59
N PHE A 142 -6.05 1.58 -8.76
CA PHE A 142 -7.45 1.67 -9.12
C PHE A 142 -8.12 2.73 -8.26
N VAL A 143 -8.89 3.63 -8.88
CA VAL A 143 -9.78 4.53 -8.15
C VAL A 143 -11.17 3.90 -8.13
N VAL A 144 -11.69 3.68 -6.93
CA VAL A 144 -13.00 3.06 -6.67
C VAL A 144 -13.82 3.94 -5.73
N ARG A 145 -15.08 3.59 -5.50
CA ARG A 145 -15.87 4.22 -4.43
C ARG A 145 -15.26 3.90 -3.07
N ASP A 146 -15.28 4.86 -2.17
CA ASP A 146 -14.75 4.72 -0.81
C ASP A 146 -15.39 3.54 -0.06
N SER A 147 -16.69 3.30 -0.30
CA SER A 147 -17.44 2.16 0.27
C SER A 147 -16.91 0.79 -0.11
N ASP A 148 -16.23 0.68 -1.27
CA ASP A 148 -15.80 -0.59 -1.84
C ASP A 148 -14.32 -0.88 -1.53
N ALA A 149 -13.58 0.13 -1.08
CA ALA A 149 -12.12 0.11 -0.94
C ALA A 149 -11.64 -0.96 0.04
N ASP A 150 -12.14 -0.95 1.28
CA ASP A 150 -11.72 -1.89 2.32
C ASP A 150 -12.00 -3.34 1.91
N GLY A 151 -13.19 -3.59 1.37
CA GLY A 151 -13.59 -4.91 0.90
C GLY A 151 -12.73 -5.39 -0.27
N LEU A 152 -12.40 -4.50 -1.21
CA LEU A 152 -11.53 -4.83 -2.34
C LEU A 152 -10.10 -5.13 -1.87
N VAL A 153 -9.54 -4.32 -0.97
CA VAL A 153 -8.21 -4.52 -0.36
C VAL A 153 -8.13 -5.88 0.33
N GLN A 154 -9.15 -6.24 1.12
CA GLN A 154 -9.18 -7.54 1.80
C GLN A 154 -9.20 -8.72 0.81
N ARG A 155 -10.04 -8.66 -0.24
CA ARG A 155 -10.11 -9.72 -1.25
C ARG A 155 -8.82 -9.85 -2.05
N MET A 156 -8.27 -8.73 -2.52
CA MET A 156 -7.00 -8.71 -3.26
C MET A 156 -5.84 -9.18 -2.39
N HIS A 157 -5.79 -8.76 -1.13
CA HIS A 157 -4.78 -9.22 -0.18
C HIS A 157 -4.88 -10.73 0.06
N ALA A 158 -6.08 -11.27 0.26
CA ALA A 158 -6.27 -12.71 0.45
C ALA A 158 -5.89 -13.53 -0.79
N ALA A 159 -6.10 -13.01 -2.00
CA ALA A 159 -5.68 -13.67 -3.24
C ALA A 159 -4.14 -13.68 -3.39
N LEU A 160 -3.50 -12.55 -3.10
CA LEU A 160 -2.03 -12.41 -3.18
C LEU A 160 -1.33 -13.16 -2.04
N PHE A 161 -1.83 -13.03 -0.81
CA PHE A 161 -1.27 -13.53 0.44
C PHE A 161 -2.33 -14.35 1.19
N PRO A 162 -2.64 -15.57 0.70
CA PRO A 162 -3.66 -16.39 1.32
C PRO A 162 -3.31 -16.69 2.79
N PRO A 163 -4.30 -16.69 3.69
CA PRO A 163 -4.07 -17.07 5.07
C PRO A 163 -3.51 -18.50 5.13
N PRO A 164 -2.70 -18.81 6.17
CA PRO A 164 -1.97 -20.07 6.25
C PRO A 164 -2.86 -21.32 6.15
N GLU A 165 -4.12 -21.24 6.59
CA GLU A 165 -5.10 -22.34 6.52
C GLU A 165 -5.50 -22.72 5.07
N ASN A 166 -5.43 -21.78 4.12
CA ASN A 166 -5.78 -21.98 2.71
C ASN A 166 -4.55 -22.01 1.77
N ALA A 167 -3.34 -22.11 2.32
CA ALA A 167 -2.11 -21.90 1.57
C ALA A 167 -1.75 -23.01 0.55
N PHE A 168 -2.55 -24.08 0.45
CA PHE A 168 -2.29 -25.22 -0.43
C PHE A 168 -2.77 -25.04 -1.89
N SER A 169 -3.57 -24.01 -2.20
CA SER A 169 -4.21 -23.86 -3.52
C SER A 169 -3.64 -22.75 -4.42
N SER A 170 -2.72 -21.90 -3.93
CA SER A 170 -2.27 -20.73 -4.73
C SER A 170 -1.14 -21.08 -5.70
N PRO A 171 -1.30 -20.82 -7.02
CA PRO A 171 -0.26 -21.05 -8.03
C PRO A 171 1.00 -20.18 -7.83
N MET A 172 0.91 -19.12 -7.01
CA MET A 172 1.99 -18.15 -6.76
C MET A 172 3.03 -18.62 -5.73
N ARG A 173 2.95 -19.87 -5.23
CA ARG A 173 3.92 -20.48 -4.31
C ARG A 173 5.28 -20.85 -4.95
N ARG A 174 5.42 -20.79 -6.28
CA ARG A 174 6.64 -21.30 -6.97
C ARG A 174 7.85 -20.36 -6.95
N SER A 175 7.75 -19.18 -6.32
CA SER A 175 8.93 -18.35 -6.05
C SER A 175 9.52 -18.71 -4.68
N ILE A 176 10.74 -19.26 -4.70
CA ILE A 176 11.54 -19.76 -3.56
C ILE A 176 11.88 -18.67 -2.51
N SER A 177 11.35 -17.44 -2.62
CA SER A 177 11.77 -16.24 -1.88
C SER A 177 10.78 -15.72 -0.81
N ARG A 178 9.52 -16.20 -0.77
CA ARG A 178 8.48 -15.58 0.08
C ARG A 178 8.70 -15.69 1.59
N ASP A 179 9.30 -16.77 2.09
CA ASP A 179 9.50 -16.96 3.54
C ASP A 179 10.69 -16.15 4.08
N ASP A 180 11.63 -15.75 3.23
CA ASP A 180 12.73 -14.83 3.58
C ASP A 180 12.28 -13.36 3.55
N LEU A 181 11.29 -13.04 2.72
CA LEU A 181 10.75 -11.68 2.55
C LEU A 181 9.63 -11.33 3.55
N LEU A 182 8.87 -12.34 4.03
CA LEU A 182 7.68 -12.12 4.84
C LEU A 182 7.81 -12.71 6.25
N GLY A 183 7.51 -11.90 7.26
CA GLY A 183 7.45 -12.29 8.66
C GLY A 183 6.07 -12.76 9.11
N SER A 184 5.90 -12.80 10.43
CA SER A 184 4.64 -13.11 11.11
C SER A 184 3.51 -12.17 10.69
N SER A 185 2.28 -12.68 10.77
CA SER A 185 1.11 -11.83 10.60
C SER A 185 0.96 -10.87 11.78
N TRP A 186 0.26 -9.75 11.55
CA TRP A 186 -0.06 -8.80 12.60
C TRP A 186 -0.90 -9.43 13.73
N ALA A 187 -1.84 -10.31 13.37
CA ALA A 187 -2.61 -11.07 14.34
C ALA A 187 -1.73 -11.94 15.26
N GLU A 188 -0.70 -12.60 14.71
CA GLU A 188 0.27 -13.38 15.50
C GLU A 188 1.09 -12.51 16.45
N LEU A 189 1.54 -11.33 15.99
CA LEU A 189 2.34 -10.41 16.81
C LEU A 189 1.54 -9.80 17.97
N ARG A 190 0.22 -9.66 17.81
CA ARG A 190 -0.68 -9.14 18.87
C ARG A 190 -1.35 -10.23 19.71
N ALA A 191 -1.16 -11.51 19.38
CA ALA A 191 -1.66 -12.58 20.22
C ALA A 191 -0.96 -12.49 21.59
N PRO A 192 -1.69 -12.62 22.72
CA PRO A 192 -1.05 -12.68 24.02
C PRO A 192 -0.04 -13.81 24.01
N SER A 193 1.23 -13.51 24.25
CA SER A 193 2.28 -14.51 24.36
C SER A 193 1.82 -15.57 25.34
N THR A 194 1.65 -16.82 24.88
CA THR A 194 1.42 -17.96 25.77
C THR A 194 2.57 -17.93 26.78
N PRO A 195 2.32 -17.82 28.09
CA PRO A 195 3.41 -17.86 29.05
C PRO A 195 4.17 -19.16 28.82
N MET A 196 5.49 -19.05 28.61
CA MET A 196 6.34 -20.23 28.52
C MET A 196 6.18 -21.00 29.82
N THR A 197 5.39 -22.07 29.78
CA THR A 197 5.37 -23.06 30.85
C THR A 197 6.78 -23.59 30.93
N ASN A 198 7.51 -23.23 31.98
CA ASN A 198 8.80 -23.80 32.31
C ASN A 198 8.68 -25.33 32.28
N LEU A 199 9.17 -25.95 31.20
CA LEU A 199 9.53 -27.35 31.20
C LEU A 199 10.85 -27.46 31.98
N LEU A 200 10.71 -27.45 33.30
CA LEU A 200 11.68 -28.02 34.22
C LEU A 200 11.15 -29.40 34.61
N LEU A 201 11.69 -30.43 33.98
CA LEU A 201 11.85 -31.78 34.53
C LEU A 201 13.28 -32.24 34.21
#